data_AF-A0A2K8KE79-F1
#
_entry.id   AF-A0A2K8KE79-F1
#
_cell.length_a   1.000
_cell.length_b   1.000
_cell.length_c   1.000
_cell.angle_alpha   90.00
_cell.angle_beta   90.00
_cell.angle_gamma   90.00
#
_symmetry.space_group_name_H-M   'P 1'
#
loop_
_entity.id
_entity.type
_entity.pdbx_description
1 polymer ?
#
loop_
_entity_poly.entity_id
_entity_poly.type
_entity_poly.pdbx_seq_one_letter_code
_entity_poly.pdbx_strand_id
1 'polypeptide(L)'
;MPDLPQRYSADWIEKLDGRTTLAKVVQSRLAELQADLGGPDALSYQERSLTRRAVWLEALIESRETALARGEEIEEGVHTQSINALMGVWKALGLQRRARDVTDLATYLRSKGAA
;
A
#
# COMPACT_ATOMS: atom_id res chain seq x y z
N MET A 1 -4.54 -15.69 22.31
CA MET A 1 -4.16 -15.31 20.92
C MET A 1 -5.30 -15.71 20.01
N PRO A 2 -5.75 -14.87 19.07
CA PRO A 2 -6.66 -15.35 18.04
C PRO A 2 -5.97 -16.43 17.21
N ASP A 3 -6.73 -17.47 16.83
CA ASP A 3 -6.23 -18.55 15.99
C ASP A 3 -5.92 -18.02 14.57
N LEU A 4 -4.77 -18.41 14.03
CA LEU A 4 -4.44 -18.11 12.64
C LEU A 4 -5.29 -19.00 11.73
N PRO A 5 -5.89 -18.45 10.65
CA PRO A 5 -6.70 -19.25 9.74
C PRO A 5 -5.83 -20.34 9.07
N GLN A 6 -6.40 -21.53 8.86
CA GLN A 6 -5.72 -22.63 8.15
C GLN A 6 -5.27 -22.24 6.73
N ARG A 7 -5.93 -21.25 6.12
CA ARG A 7 -5.53 -20.63 4.85
C ARG A 7 -5.24 -19.15 5.11
N TYR A 8 -3.97 -18.82 5.20
CA TYR A 8 -3.48 -17.44 5.29
C TYR A 8 -2.74 -17.09 4.01
N SER A 9 -2.94 -15.86 3.53
CA SER A 9 -2.16 -15.31 2.45
C SER A 9 -1.89 -13.83 2.69
N ALA A 10 -0.65 -13.41 2.46
CA ALA A 10 -0.22 -12.03 2.70
C ALA A 10 -0.72 -11.05 1.63
N ASP A 11 -1.28 -11.54 0.53
CA ASP A 11 -1.87 -10.82 -0.60
C ASP A 11 -3.37 -10.54 -0.41
N TRP A 12 -3.81 -10.37 0.84
CA TRP A 12 -5.22 -10.24 1.18
C TRP A 12 -5.87 -8.98 0.57
N ILE A 13 -5.09 -7.90 0.33
CA ILE A 13 -5.57 -6.68 -0.34
C ILE A 13 -5.87 -6.98 -1.81
N GLU A 14 -4.96 -7.70 -2.46
CA GLU A 14 -5.07 -8.11 -3.84
C GLU A 14 -6.24 -9.09 -4.05
N LYS A 15 -6.61 -9.83 -3.00
CA LYS A 15 -7.74 -10.77 -2.98
C LYS A 15 -9.07 -10.17 -2.52
N LEU A 16 -9.13 -8.89 -2.20
CA LEU A 16 -10.41 -8.23 -1.89
C LEU A 16 -11.36 -8.32 -3.10
N ASP A 17 -12.66 -8.39 -2.84
CA ASP A 17 -13.67 -8.35 -3.91
C ASP A 17 -13.63 -6.99 -4.61
N GLY A 18 -13.01 -6.97 -5.79
CA GLY A 18 -12.81 -5.78 -6.62
C GLY A 18 -14.09 -5.09 -7.10
N ARG A 19 -15.28 -5.64 -6.80
CA ARG A 19 -16.56 -4.95 -7.03
C ARG A 19 -16.84 -3.90 -5.96
N THR A 20 -16.27 -4.03 -4.77
CA THR A 20 -16.44 -3.06 -3.69
C THR A 20 -15.63 -1.79 -3.94
N THR A 21 -16.18 -0.62 -3.59
CA THR A 21 -15.48 0.66 -3.70
C THR A 21 -14.18 0.65 -2.89
N LEU A 22 -14.22 0.07 -1.69
CA LEU A 22 -13.04 -0.07 -0.82
C LEU A 22 -11.92 -0.86 -1.51
N ALA A 23 -12.23 -2.03 -2.09
CA ALA A 23 -11.22 -2.84 -2.76
C ALA A 23 -10.57 -2.09 -3.93
N LYS A 24 -11.36 -1.40 -4.75
CA LYS A 24 -10.84 -0.61 -5.88
C LYS A 24 -9.89 0.49 -5.41
N VAL A 25 -10.29 1.25 -4.39
CA VAL A 25 -9.47 2.36 -3.86
C VAL A 25 -8.17 1.84 -3.27
N VAL A 26 -8.25 0.83 -2.40
CA VAL A 26 -7.06 0.30 -1.71
C VAL A 26 -6.11 -0.39 -2.70
N GLN A 27 -6.61 -1.14 -3.68
CA GLN A 27 -5.78 -1.78 -4.70
C GLN A 27 -5.11 -0.74 -5.63
N SER A 28 -5.84 0.32 -6.03
CA SER A 28 -5.27 1.42 -6.84
C SER A 28 -4.14 2.11 -6.09
N ARG A 29 -4.41 2.52 -4.84
CA ARG A 29 -3.41 3.18 -3.98
C ARG A 29 -2.20 2.29 -3.72
N LEU A 30 -2.40 0.98 -3.53
CA LEU A 30 -1.29 0.03 -3.37
C LEU A 30 -0.41 0.00 -4.62
N ALA A 31 -1.02 -0.08 -5.80
CA ALA A 31 -0.30 -0.08 -7.06
C ALA A 31 0.47 1.22 -7.28
N GLU A 32 -0.14 2.38 -7.02
CA GLU A 32 0.48 3.70 -7.12
C GLU A 32 1.67 3.84 -6.16
N LEU A 33 1.47 3.48 -4.89
CA LEU A 33 2.52 3.52 -3.89
C LEU A 33 3.70 2.61 -4.25
N GLN A 34 3.42 1.38 -4.69
CA GLN A 34 4.49 0.47 -5.11
C GLN A 34 5.21 0.99 -6.35
N ALA A 35 4.52 1.61 -7.30
CA ALA A 35 5.13 2.24 -8.47
C ALA A 35 6.08 3.38 -8.08
N ASP A 36 5.69 4.23 -7.13
CA ASP A 36 6.53 5.34 -6.64
C ASP A 36 7.77 4.87 -5.86
N LEU A 37 7.75 3.64 -5.36
CA LEU A 37 8.90 3.02 -4.70
C LEU A 37 9.77 2.19 -5.67
N GLY A 38 9.57 2.32 -6.98
CA GLY A 38 10.35 1.64 -8.02
C GLY A 38 9.66 0.42 -8.64
N GLY A 39 8.41 0.14 -8.25
CA GLY A 39 7.62 -1.00 -8.70
C GLY A 39 7.71 -2.22 -7.76
N PRO A 40 6.74 -3.14 -7.83
CA PRO A 40 6.61 -4.26 -6.90
C PRO A 40 7.81 -5.22 -6.88
N ASP A 41 8.50 -5.37 -8.01
CA ASP A 41 9.66 -6.23 -8.17
C ASP A 41 10.94 -5.64 -7.54
N ALA A 42 11.00 -4.31 -7.43
CA ALA A 42 12.13 -3.60 -6.81
C ALA A 42 12.02 -3.55 -5.28
N LEU A 43 10.83 -3.84 -4.73
CA LEU A 43 10.58 -3.79 -3.30
C LEU A 43 11.13 -5.04 -2.59
N SER A 44 11.72 -4.83 -1.42
CA SER A 44 11.98 -5.90 -0.46
C SER A 44 10.66 -6.50 0.06
N TYR A 45 10.76 -7.66 0.71
CA TYR A 45 9.62 -8.25 1.40
C TYR A 45 9.03 -7.29 2.45
N GLN A 46 9.88 -6.62 3.23
CA GLN A 46 9.45 -5.67 4.26
C GLN A 46 8.67 -4.51 3.65
N GLU A 47 9.15 -3.95 2.55
CA GLU A 47 8.48 -2.84 1.87
C GLU A 47 7.13 -3.28 1.27
N ARG A 48 7.05 -4.45 0.64
CA ARG A 48 5.76 -5.01 0.20
C ARG A 48 4.79 -5.22 1.36
N SER A 49 5.29 -5.60 2.52
CA SER A 49 4.49 -5.78 3.74
C SER A 49 3.98 -4.44 4.29
N LEU A 50 4.85 -3.43 4.32
CA LEU A 50 4.55 -2.09 4.84
C LEU A 50 3.62 -1.30 3.91
N THR A 51 3.82 -1.36 2.58
CA THR A 51 2.94 -0.69 1.60
C THR A 51 1.48 -1.13 1.74
N ARG A 52 1.22 -2.43 1.95
CA ARG A 52 -0.13 -2.94 2.25
C ARG A 52 -0.73 -2.37 3.54
N ARG A 53 0.09 -2.23 4.59
CA ARG A 53 -0.36 -1.68 5.88
C ARG A 53 -0.62 -0.18 5.77
N ALA A 54 0.16 0.56 5.00
CA ALA A 54 -0.04 1.98 4.75
C ALA A 54 -1.43 2.23 4.16
N VAL A 55 -1.74 1.62 3.01
CA VAL A 55 -3.02 1.86 2.31
C VAL A 55 -4.24 1.34 3.09
N TRP A 56 -4.05 0.31 3.91
CA TRP A 56 -5.13 -0.17 4.79
C TRP A 56 -5.41 0.78 5.93
N LEU A 57 -4.35 1.29 6.57
CA LEU A 57 -4.47 2.29 7.63
C LEU A 57 -5.10 3.58 7.10
N GLU A 58 -4.74 4.03 5.89
CA GLU A 58 -5.41 5.16 5.22
C GLU A 58 -6.92 4.93 5.12
N ALA A 59 -7.36 3.80 4.57
CA ALA A 59 -8.78 3.51 4.44
C ALA A 59 -9.52 3.45 5.80
N LEU A 60 -8.86 2.92 6.83
CA LEU A 60 -9.39 2.88 8.19
C LEU A 60 -9.50 4.27 8.84
N ILE A 61 -8.52 5.15 8.58
CA ILE A 61 -8.51 6.53 9.07
C ILE A 61 -9.61 7.33 8.37
N GLU A 62 -9.64 7.29 7.04
CA GLU A 62 -10.65 7.99 6.22
C GLU A 62 -12.07 7.53 6.55
N SER A 63 -12.27 6.23 6.82
CA SER A 63 -13.59 5.72 7.24
C SER A 63 -14.07 6.37 8.56
N ARG A 64 -13.16 6.64 9.50
CA ARG A 64 -13.48 7.32 10.77
C ARG A 64 -13.69 8.81 10.57
N GLU A 65 -12.84 9.45 9.76
CA GLU A 65 -13.00 10.87 9.41
C GLU A 65 -14.32 11.13 8.67
N THR A 66 -14.74 10.20 7.82
CA THR A 66 -16.04 10.28 7.13
C THR A 66 -17.20 10.13 8.12
N ALA A 67 -17.08 9.27 9.14
CA ALA A 67 -18.06 9.17 10.21
C ALA A 67 -18.15 10.48 11.01
N LEU A 68 -17.00 11.03 11.41
CA LEU A 68 -16.91 12.32 12.09
C LEU A 68 -17.53 13.46 11.25
N ALA A 69 -17.30 13.48 9.94
CA ALA A 69 -17.88 14.47 9.02
C ALA A 69 -19.41 14.37 8.91
N ARG A 70 -20.00 13.21 9.21
CA ARG A 70 -21.45 13.01 9.31
C ARG A 70 -22.01 13.36 10.70
N GLY A 71 -21.17 13.81 11.63
CA GLY A 71 -21.54 14.08 13.01
C GLY A 71 -21.68 12.81 13.87
N GLU A 72 -21.15 11.68 13.42
CA GLU A 72 -21.10 10.45 14.21
C GLU A 72 -19.95 10.53 15.22
N GLU A 73 -20.15 9.90 16.38
CA GLU A 73 -19.07 9.77 17.36
C GLU A 73 -18.05 8.72 16.92
N ILE A 74 -16.77 9.05 17.10
CA ILE A 74 -15.66 8.12 16.91
C ILE A 74 -14.83 8.02 18.19
N GLU A 75 -14.14 6.91 18.36
CA GLU A 75 -13.15 6.78 19.42
C GLU A 75 -11.86 7.54 19.05
N GLU A 76 -11.75 8.77 19.55
CA GLU A 76 -10.64 9.69 19.25
C GLU A 76 -9.25 9.11 19.56
N GLY A 77 -9.15 8.31 20.62
CA GLY A 77 -7.91 7.63 21.00
C GLY A 77 -7.45 6.64 19.94
N VAL A 78 -8.36 5.80 19.44
CA VAL A 78 -8.08 4.83 18.37
C VAL A 78 -7.81 5.53 17.04
N HIS A 79 -8.51 6.63 16.76
CA HIS A 79 -8.26 7.43 15.57
C HIS A 79 -6.85 8.03 15.57
N THR A 80 -6.46 8.70 16.67
CA THR A 80 -5.11 9.24 16.87
C THR A 80 -4.04 8.16 16.78
N GLN A 81 -4.28 6.99 17.38
CA GLN A 81 -3.35 5.86 17.34
C GLN A 81 -3.17 5.32 15.91
N SER A 82 -4.23 5.30 15.12
CA SER A 82 -4.19 4.88 13.72
C SER A 82 -3.33 5.83 12.88
N ILE A 83 -3.49 7.15 13.07
CA ILE A 83 -2.67 8.17 12.40
C ILE A 83 -1.19 8.02 12.79
N ASN A 84 -0.90 7.85 14.07
CA ASN A 84 0.46 7.62 14.55
C ASN A 84 1.10 6.34 13.97
N ALA A 85 0.33 5.26 13.87
CA ALA A 85 0.78 4.03 13.24
C ALA A 85 1.09 4.24 11.76
N LEU A 86 0.23 4.96 11.03
CA LEU A 86 0.45 5.29 9.62
C LEU A 86 1.72 6.13 9.43
N MET A 87 1.93 7.16 10.25
CA MET A 87 3.18 7.95 10.23
C MET A 87 4.42 7.08 10.47
N GLY A 88 4.34 6.08 11.35
CA GLY A 88 5.42 5.12 11.58
C GLY A 88 5.73 4.28 10.33
N VAL A 89 4.69 3.78 9.65
CA VAL A 89 4.83 3.04 8.39
C VAL A 89 5.48 3.90 7.31
N TRP A 90 5.05 5.16 7.17
CA TRP A 90 5.62 6.09 6.18
C TRP A 90 7.09 6.40 6.43
N LYS A 91 7.47 6.63 7.69
CA LYS A 91 8.88 6.81 8.07
C LYS A 91 9.72 5.58 7.73
N ALA A 92 9.19 4.37 7.97
CA ALA A 92 9.87 3.12 7.70
C ALA A 92 10.05 2.81 6.21
N LEU A 93 9.08 3.19 5.37
CA LEU A 93 9.20 3.08 3.90
C LEU A 93 10.26 4.06 3.34
N GLY A 94 10.59 5.10 4.09
CA GLY A 94 11.38 6.21 3.61
C GLY A 94 10.53 7.05 2.66
N LEU A 95 10.22 8.30 3.05
CA LEU A 95 9.44 9.24 2.23
C LEU A 95 10.14 9.66 0.91
N GLN A 96 11.18 8.93 0.49
CA GLN A 96 11.95 9.22 -0.72
C GLN A 96 11.51 8.29 -1.84
N ARG A 97 10.77 8.86 -2.80
CA ARG A 97 10.44 8.24 -4.08
C ARG A 97 11.71 7.69 -4.73
N ARG A 98 11.71 6.41 -5.13
CA ARG A 98 12.82 5.82 -5.88
C ARG A 98 12.47 5.78 -7.36
N ALA A 99 13.31 6.38 -8.20
CA ALA A 99 13.15 6.26 -9.64
C ALA A 99 13.30 4.78 -10.05
N ARG A 100 12.37 4.30 -10.87
CA ARG A 100 12.44 2.95 -11.46
C ARG A 100 13.63 2.89 -12.42
N ASP A 101 14.47 1.87 -12.29
CA ASP A 101 15.53 1.60 -13.27
C ASP A 101 14.88 1.05 -14.55
N VAL A 102 14.60 1.95 -15.49
CA VAL A 102 14.11 1.61 -16.82
C VAL A 102 15.30 1.52 -17.76
N THR A 103 15.55 0.31 -18.29
CA THR A 103 16.54 0.11 -19.36
C THR A 103 16.22 1.07 -20.50
N ASP A 104 17.14 1.99 -20.78
CA ASP A 104 16.91 2.98 -21.82
C ASP A 104 16.71 2.30 -23.19
N LEU A 105 15.93 2.94 -24.06
CA LEU A 105 15.57 2.41 -25.37
C LEU A 105 16.81 2.07 -26.24
N ALA A 106 17.89 2.85 -26.16
CA ALA A 106 19.12 2.56 -26.88
C ALA A 106 19.82 1.31 -26.33
N THR A 107 19.78 1.07 -25.02
CA THR A 107 20.28 -0.16 -24.40
C THR A 107 19.45 -1.38 -24.81
N TYR A 108 18.12 -1.26 -24.86
CA TYR A 108 17.24 -2.30 -25.39
C TYR A 108 17.51 -2.59 -26.87
N LEU A 109 17.63 -1.55 -27.71
CA LEU A 109 17.91 -1.69 -29.15
C LEU A 109 19.27 -2.33 -29.40
N ARG A 110 20.31 -2.01 -28.63
CA ARG A 110 21.62 -2.68 -28.70
C ARG A 110 21.53 -4.17 -28.37
N SER A 111 20.74 -4.55 -27.36
CA SER A 111 20.55 -5.98 -27.03
C SER A 111 19.78 -6.76 -28.09
N LYS A 112 18.89 -6.10 -28.86
CA LYS A 112 18.11 -6.72 -29.94
C LYS A 112 18.83 -6.73 -31.30
N GLY A 113 19.74 -5.78 -31.54
CA GLY A 113 20.53 -5.71 -32.77
C GLY A 113 21.77 -6.61 -32.80
N ALA A 114 22.12 -7.23 -31.67
CA ALA A 114 23.24 -8.17 -31.54
C ALA A 114 22.80 -9.66 -31.68
N ALA A 115 21.59 -9.91 -32.18
CA ALA A 115 21.02 -11.24 -32.43
C ALA A 115 20.90 -11.51 -33.94
#